data_AF-A0A7S2LUS2-F1
#
_entry.id   AF-A0A7S2LUS2-F1
#
_cell.length_a   1.000
_cell.length_b   1.000
_cell.length_c   1.000
_cell.angle_alpha   90.00
_cell.angle_beta   90.00
_cell.angle_gamma   90.00
#
_symmetry.space_group_name_H-M   'P 1'
#
loop_
_entity.id
_entity.type
_entity.pdbx_description
1 polymer ?
#
loop_
_entity_poly.entity_id
_entity_poly.type
_entity_poly.pdbx_seq_one_letter_code
_entity_poly.pdbx_strand_id
1 'polypeptide(L)'
;EEQRSLLALHRKAEQLEKDLVENNRKAKEMQSWAAEAEKKAEVLQTELRKREESLALAESSVQMREARMRSQAEADFKAKTEAYDRKLQEIVEKLKQNTNGDAVWKIMGDSIDDLRIEKDAVADAARESARQTPRALHPDTPVKAGDWVIVLASSPWYGFKGPVQQVYGSNVSVYLQGAGRTVEVAKADLGRTASPQEAKRAANAPKKHRDY
;
A
#
# COMPACT_ATOMS: atom_id res chain seq x y z
N GLU A 1 -42.79 75.49 -35.86
CA GLU A 1 -41.56 74.75 -35.48
C GLU A 1 -41.76 73.85 -34.27
N GLU A 2 -42.58 74.26 -33.30
CA GLU A 2 -42.89 73.52 -32.06
C GLU A 2 -43.45 72.10 -32.26
N GLN A 3 -44.29 71.86 -33.28
CA GLN A 3 -44.81 70.50 -33.55
C GLN A 3 -43.71 69.51 -33.95
N ARG A 4 -42.64 69.98 -34.62
CA ARG A 4 -41.51 69.12 -35.02
C ARG A 4 -40.62 68.78 -33.82
N SER A 5 -40.42 69.72 -32.89
CA SER A 5 -39.65 69.48 -31.67
C SER A 5 -40.38 68.52 -30.72
N LEU A 6 -41.71 68.62 -30.60
CA LEU A 6 -42.52 67.69 -29.82
C LEU A 6 -42.45 66.25 -30.36
N LEU A 7 -42.51 66.07 -31.69
CA LEU A 7 -42.35 64.75 -32.31
C LEU A 7 -40.94 64.17 -32.12
N ALA A 8 -39.90 65.01 -32.16
CA ALA A 8 -38.53 64.59 -31.90
C ALA A 8 -38.33 64.15 -30.43
N LEU A 9 -38.94 64.89 -29.49
CA LEU A 9 -38.95 64.52 -28.07
C LEU A 9 -39.71 63.21 -27.83
N HIS A 10 -40.85 63.00 -28.48
CA HIS A 10 -41.61 61.75 -28.38
C HIS A 10 -40.80 60.54 -28.84
N ARG A 11 -40.13 60.64 -30.00
CA ARG A 11 -39.25 59.58 -30.50
C ARG A 11 -38.08 59.28 -29.57
N LYS A 12 -37.50 60.32 -28.96
CA LYS A 12 -36.41 60.16 -28.00
C LYS A 12 -36.90 59.51 -26.70
N ALA A 13 -38.09 59.87 -26.23
CA ALA A 13 -38.72 59.22 -25.08
C ALA A 13 -38.99 57.74 -25.36
N GLU A 14 -39.55 57.40 -26.52
CA GLU A 14 -39.77 55.99 -26.93
C GLU A 14 -38.45 55.19 -27.03
N GLN A 15 -37.37 55.81 -27.51
CA GLN A 15 -36.06 55.16 -27.56
C GLN A 15 -35.51 54.89 -26.15
N LEU A 16 -35.58 55.88 -25.27
CA LEU A 16 -35.14 55.72 -23.88
C LEU A 16 -35.98 54.67 -23.14
N GLU A 17 -37.28 54.59 -23.39
CA GLU A 17 -38.14 53.55 -22.82
C GLU A 17 -37.72 52.15 -23.29
N LYS A 18 -37.44 51.98 -24.59
CA LYS A 18 -36.94 50.71 -25.13
C LYS A 18 -35.60 50.31 -24.52
N ASP A 19 -34.66 51.26 -24.42
CA ASP A 19 -33.34 51.03 -23.83
C ASP A 19 -33.45 50.67 -22.34
N LEU A 20 -34.34 51.34 -21.59
CA LEU A 20 -34.60 51.03 -20.18
C LEU A 20 -35.21 49.63 -20.00
N VAL A 21 -36.12 49.22 -20.89
CA VAL A 21 -36.69 47.86 -20.86
C VAL A 21 -35.62 46.82 -21.16
N GLU A 22 -34.78 47.05 -22.16
CA GLU A 22 -33.69 46.12 -22.50
C GLU A 22 -32.65 46.01 -21.39
N ASN A 23 -32.25 47.15 -20.80
CA ASN A 23 -31.33 47.17 -19.67
C ASN A 23 -31.92 46.48 -18.44
N ASN A 24 -33.21 46.67 -18.14
CA ASN A 24 -33.89 45.95 -17.08
C ASN A 24 -33.93 44.44 -17.33
N ARG A 25 -34.13 44.00 -18.58
CA ARG A 25 -34.08 42.58 -18.94
C ARG A 25 -32.69 41.99 -18.69
N LYS A 26 -31.63 42.65 -19.18
CA LYS A 26 -30.24 42.23 -18.96
C LYS A 26 -29.88 42.19 -17.48
N ALA A 27 -30.32 43.18 -16.70
CA ALA A 27 -30.10 43.22 -15.26
C ALA A 27 -30.76 42.03 -14.55
N LYS A 28 -31.99 41.66 -14.91
CA LYS A 28 -32.68 40.49 -14.36
C LYS A 28 -31.98 39.18 -14.71
N GLU A 29 -31.53 39.03 -15.96
CA GLU A 29 -30.76 37.85 -16.40
C GLU A 29 -29.45 37.74 -15.60
N MET A 30 -28.73 38.84 -15.44
CA MET A 30 -27.49 38.87 -14.65
C MET A 30 -27.74 38.56 -13.17
N GLN A 31 -28.84 39.06 -12.58
CA GLN A 31 -29.25 38.72 -11.21
C GLN A 31 -29.57 37.24 -11.06
N SER A 32 -30.28 36.64 -12.02
CA SER A 32 -30.56 35.20 -11.98
C SER A 32 -29.28 34.37 -12.06
N TRP A 33 -28.34 34.75 -12.93
CA TRP A 33 -27.05 34.06 -13.05
C TRP A 33 -26.20 34.20 -11.78
N ALA A 34 -26.16 35.38 -11.18
CA ALA A 34 -25.47 35.61 -9.92
C ALA A 34 -26.06 34.77 -8.78
N ALA A 35 -27.39 34.71 -8.67
CA ALA A 35 -28.07 33.89 -7.67
C ALA A 35 -27.83 32.38 -7.86
N GLU A 36 -27.75 31.91 -9.10
CA GLU A 36 -27.37 30.53 -9.40
C GLU A 36 -25.91 30.22 -9.06
N ALA A 37 -25.01 31.17 -9.36
CA ALA A 37 -23.59 31.05 -9.03
C ALA A 37 -23.37 31.02 -7.51
N GLU A 38 -24.10 31.85 -6.75
CA GLU A 38 -24.06 31.88 -5.29
C GLU A 38 -24.52 30.55 -4.69
N LYS A 39 -25.66 30.01 -5.15
CA LYS A 39 -26.13 28.67 -4.73
C LYS A 39 -25.11 27.57 -5.01
N LYS A 40 -24.47 27.61 -6.18
CA LYS A 40 -23.42 26.63 -6.53
C LYS A 40 -22.19 26.78 -5.62
N ALA A 41 -21.80 28.01 -5.30
CA ALA A 41 -20.68 28.28 -4.40
C ALA A 41 -20.98 27.77 -2.98
N GLU A 42 -22.20 28.00 -2.46
CA GLU A 42 -22.62 27.46 -1.16
C GLU A 42 -22.58 25.93 -1.13
N VAL A 43 -23.11 25.26 -2.14
CA VAL A 43 -23.07 23.79 -2.23
C VAL A 43 -21.63 23.29 -2.21
N LEU A 44 -20.76 23.87 -3.05
CA LEU A 44 -19.34 23.51 -3.08
C LEU A 44 -18.64 23.75 -1.74
N GLN A 45 -18.94 24.86 -1.05
CA GLN A 45 -18.39 25.12 0.28
C GLN A 45 -18.83 24.05 1.30
N THR A 46 -20.10 23.64 1.28
CA THR A 46 -20.56 22.58 2.19
C THR A 46 -19.94 21.23 1.88
N GLU A 47 -19.73 20.90 0.60
CA GLU A 47 -19.05 19.67 0.18
C GLU A 47 -17.57 19.68 0.58
N LEU A 48 -16.88 20.80 0.39
CA LEU A 48 -15.49 20.97 0.82
C LEU A 48 -15.35 20.80 2.32
N ARG A 49 -16.22 21.44 3.11
CA ARG A 49 -16.22 21.29 4.57
C ARG A 49 -16.39 19.82 5.00
N LYS A 50 -17.33 19.10 4.40
CA LYS A 50 -17.52 17.65 4.67
C LYS A 50 -16.28 16.83 4.31
N ARG A 51 -15.62 17.16 3.20
CA ARG A 51 -14.37 16.49 2.79
C ARG A 51 -13.24 16.79 3.77
N GLU A 52 -13.08 18.03 4.19
CA GLU A 52 -12.08 18.44 5.19
C GLU A 52 -12.29 17.70 6.51
N GLU A 53 -13.54 17.62 7.00
CA GLU A 53 -13.89 16.86 8.20
C GLU A 53 -13.55 15.36 8.05
N SER A 54 -13.85 14.76 6.89
CA SER A 54 -13.53 13.36 6.62
C SER A 54 -12.02 13.09 6.55
N LEU A 55 -11.26 14.04 5.98
CA LEU A 55 -9.81 13.95 5.89
C LEU A 55 -9.18 14.06 7.27
N ALA A 56 -9.64 14.99 8.10
CA ALA A 56 -9.15 15.13 9.48
C ALA A 56 -9.36 13.86 10.30
N LEU A 57 -10.51 13.19 10.14
CA LEU A 57 -10.78 11.90 10.78
C LEU A 57 -9.85 10.79 10.27
N ALA A 58 -9.61 10.75 8.95
CA ALA A 58 -8.71 9.76 8.35
C ALA A 58 -7.25 9.97 8.81
N GLU A 59 -6.77 11.21 8.83
CA GLU A 59 -5.44 11.59 9.31
C GLU A 59 -5.25 11.19 10.78
N SER A 60 -6.23 11.49 11.64
CA SER A 60 -6.20 11.08 13.04
C SER A 60 -6.14 9.56 13.19
N SER A 61 -6.92 8.81 12.41
CA SER A 61 -6.89 7.34 12.39
C SER A 61 -5.52 6.78 11.98
N VAL A 62 -4.90 7.37 10.96
CA VAL A 62 -3.56 7.00 10.50
C VAL A 62 -2.52 7.30 11.57
N GLN A 63 -2.54 8.48 12.17
CA GLN A 63 -1.61 8.85 13.25
C GLN A 63 -1.74 7.91 14.46
N MET A 64 -2.97 7.58 14.87
CA MET A 64 -3.22 6.64 15.95
C MET A 64 -2.73 5.22 15.63
N ARG A 65 -2.82 4.80 14.36
CA ARG A 65 -2.30 3.51 13.92
C ARG A 65 -0.77 3.52 13.89
N GLU A 66 -0.15 4.59 13.40
CA GLU A 66 1.30 4.75 13.39
C GLU A 66 1.87 4.76 14.80
N ALA A 67 1.26 5.48 15.73
CA ALA A 67 1.67 5.51 17.13
C ALA A 67 1.64 4.10 17.77
N ARG A 68 0.56 3.34 17.51
CA ARG A 68 0.46 1.94 17.96
C ARG A 68 1.54 1.05 17.36
N MET A 69 1.76 1.16 16.04
CA MET A 69 2.80 0.38 15.36
C MET A 69 4.20 0.70 15.89
N ARG A 70 4.50 1.98 16.14
CA ARG A 70 5.78 2.39 16.74
C ARG A 70 5.94 1.85 18.15
N SER A 71 4.93 2.00 19.00
CA SER A 71 4.97 1.46 20.37
C SER A 71 5.13 -0.06 20.39
N GLN A 72 4.45 -0.78 19.49
CA GLN A 72 4.61 -2.23 19.37
C GLN A 72 6.02 -2.60 18.89
N ALA A 73 6.55 -1.91 17.88
CA ALA A 73 7.90 -2.14 17.40
C ALA A 73 8.94 -1.89 18.51
N GLU A 74 8.82 -0.79 19.25
CA GLU A 74 9.70 -0.47 20.39
C GLU A 74 9.63 -1.55 21.48
N ALA A 75 8.42 -2.02 21.82
CA ALA A 75 8.23 -3.11 22.77
C ALA A 75 8.85 -4.42 22.29
N ASP A 76 8.68 -4.78 21.02
CA ASP A 76 9.26 -5.98 20.41
C ASP A 76 10.79 -5.89 20.37
N PHE A 77 11.35 -4.73 20.03
CA PHE A 77 12.80 -4.50 20.07
C PHE A 77 13.33 -4.64 21.49
N LYS A 78 12.67 -4.03 22.47
CA LYS A 78 13.07 -4.12 23.88
C LYS A 78 13.00 -5.56 24.41
N ALA A 79 11.93 -6.30 24.07
CA ALA A 79 11.81 -7.70 24.46
C ALA A 79 12.91 -8.57 23.84
N LYS A 80 13.27 -8.30 22.57
CA LYS A 80 14.38 -8.99 21.91
C LYS A 80 15.72 -8.65 22.55
N THR A 81 16.00 -7.38 22.86
CA THR A 81 17.25 -6.99 23.53
C THR A 81 17.36 -7.64 24.90
N GLU A 82 16.30 -7.65 25.69
CA GLU A 82 16.29 -8.33 26.99
C GLU A 82 16.50 -9.84 26.86
N ALA A 83 15.91 -10.47 25.84
CA ALA A 83 16.12 -11.89 25.57
C ALA A 83 17.57 -12.20 25.16
N TYR A 84 18.18 -11.35 24.32
CA TYR A 84 19.59 -11.49 23.95
C TYR A 84 20.52 -11.24 25.14
N ASP A 85 20.24 -10.25 25.99
CA ASP A 85 21.02 -9.97 27.20
C ASP A 85 20.98 -11.16 28.16
N ARG A 86 19.80 -11.78 28.37
CA ARG A 86 19.69 -13.00 29.18
C ARG A 86 20.49 -14.16 28.60
N LYS A 87 20.42 -14.38 27.28
CA LYS A 87 21.22 -15.42 26.60
C LYS A 87 22.71 -15.16 26.75
N LEU A 88 23.15 -13.92 26.62
CA LEU A 88 24.56 -13.55 26.83
C LEU A 88 24.99 -13.80 28.28
N GLN A 89 24.17 -13.45 29.27
CA GLN A 89 24.45 -13.75 30.68
C GLN A 89 24.55 -15.26 30.94
N GLU A 90 23.64 -16.05 30.35
CA GLU A 90 23.68 -17.52 30.46
C GLU A 90 24.94 -18.11 29.83
N ILE A 91 25.35 -17.63 28.65
CA ILE A 91 26.61 -18.05 28.00
C ILE A 91 27.80 -17.70 28.89
N VAL A 92 27.84 -16.49 29.45
CA VAL A 92 28.92 -16.05 30.35
C VAL A 92 28.96 -16.89 31.62
N GLU A 93 27.82 -17.22 32.22
CA GLU A 93 27.75 -18.13 33.37
C GLU A 93 28.27 -19.53 33.03
N LYS A 94 27.81 -20.12 31.91
CA LYS A 94 28.30 -21.44 31.44
C LYS A 94 29.80 -21.43 31.21
N LEU A 95 30.34 -20.38 30.60
CA LEU A 95 31.78 -20.21 30.40
C LEU A 95 32.53 -20.13 31.74
N LYS A 96 32.02 -19.35 32.71
CA LYS A 96 32.63 -19.24 34.05
C LYS A 96 32.61 -20.56 34.83
N GLN A 97 31.51 -21.30 34.77
CA GLN A 97 31.40 -22.62 35.39
C GLN A 97 32.40 -23.60 34.77
N ASN A 98 32.61 -23.52 33.47
CA ASN A 98 33.52 -24.41 32.74
C ASN A 98 35.00 -23.99 32.82
N THR A 99 35.33 -22.76 33.24
CA THR A 99 36.73 -22.34 33.49
C THR A 99 37.29 -22.81 34.83
N ASN A 100 36.46 -23.31 35.76
CA ASN A 100 36.89 -23.66 37.12
C ASN A 100 37.38 -25.12 37.30
N GLY A 101 37.49 -25.91 36.24
CA GLY A 101 38.15 -27.22 36.31
C GLY A 101 37.94 -28.06 35.04
N ASP A 102 39.02 -28.28 34.29
CA ASP A 102 39.16 -29.28 33.22
C ASP A 102 38.23 -29.25 31.98
N ALA A 103 37.26 -28.33 31.89
CA ALA A 103 36.21 -28.40 30.87
C ALA A 103 36.48 -27.65 29.54
N VAL A 104 37.62 -26.99 29.35
CA VAL A 104 37.90 -26.18 28.12
C VAL A 104 37.78 -27.02 26.83
N TRP A 105 38.21 -28.28 26.86
CA TRP A 105 38.10 -29.19 25.70
C TRP A 105 36.68 -29.71 25.46
N LYS A 106 35.85 -29.80 26.51
CA LYS A 106 34.44 -30.19 26.41
C LYS A 106 33.58 -29.08 25.83
N ILE A 107 33.88 -27.81 26.16
CA ILE A 107 33.19 -26.63 25.62
C ILE A 107 33.32 -26.54 24.10
N MET A 108 34.50 -26.84 23.54
CA MET A 108 34.67 -26.83 22.09
C MET A 108 33.89 -27.98 21.42
N GLY A 109 33.82 -29.15 22.04
CA GLY A 109 33.01 -30.28 21.54
C GLY A 109 31.52 -29.99 21.57
N ASP A 110 30.99 -29.59 22.74
CA ASP A 110 29.57 -29.30 22.93
C ASP A 110 29.14 -28.07 22.12
N SER A 111 29.99 -27.04 21.99
CA SER A 111 29.69 -25.88 21.13
C SER A 111 29.72 -26.23 19.64
N ILE A 112 30.53 -27.19 19.21
CA ILE A 112 30.51 -27.69 17.82
C ILE A 112 29.25 -28.51 17.57
N ASP A 113 28.83 -29.33 18.54
CA ASP A 113 27.61 -30.11 18.43
C ASP A 113 26.35 -29.24 18.54
N ASP A 114 26.34 -28.23 19.41
CA ASP A 114 25.27 -27.22 19.49
C ASP A 114 25.21 -26.39 18.21
N LEU A 115 26.34 -25.97 17.63
CA LEU A 115 26.36 -25.29 16.33
C LEU A 115 25.91 -26.21 15.18
N ARG A 116 26.15 -27.53 15.29
CA ARG A 116 25.62 -28.53 14.34
C ARG A 116 24.11 -28.69 14.48
N ILE A 117 23.61 -28.82 15.71
CA ILE A 117 22.18 -28.91 16.00
C ILE A 117 21.49 -27.61 15.58
N GLU A 118 22.08 -26.45 15.83
CA GLU A 118 21.53 -25.16 15.42
C GLU A 118 21.59 -24.98 13.90
N LYS A 119 22.65 -25.46 13.22
CA LYS A 119 22.70 -25.49 11.75
C LYS A 119 21.65 -26.41 11.16
N ASP A 120 21.44 -27.59 11.76
CA ASP A 120 20.44 -28.56 11.31
C ASP A 120 19.03 -28.06 11.64
N ALA A 121 18.82 -27.41 12.79
CA ALA A 121 17.57 -26.76 13.17
C ALA A 121 17.28 -25.52 12.31
N VAL A 122 18.29 -24.77 11.87
CA VAL A 122 18.13 -23.67 10.90
C VAL A 122 17.85 -24.23 9.51
N ALA A 123 18.47 -25.35 9.12
CA ALA A 123 18.16 -26.03 7.86
C ALA A 123 16.74 -26.61 7.86
N ASP A 124 16.30 -27.17 8.98
CA ASP A 124 14.96 -27.73 9.14
C ASP A 124 13.91 -26.64 9.35
N ALA A 125 14.21 -25.54 10.07
CA ALA A 125 13.35 -24.37 10.14
C ALA A 125 13.26 -23.65 8.79
N ALA A 126 14.32 -23.64 7.97
CA ALA A 126 14.27 -23.14 6.59
C ALA A 126 13.41 -24.04 5.68
N ARG A 127 13.46 -25.37 5.90
CA ARG A 127 12.57 -26.33 5.21
C ARG A 127 11.12 -26.21 5.69
N GLU A 128 10.90 -25.96 6.97
CA GLU A 128 9.58 -25.76 7.56
C GLU A 128 8.99 -24.41 7.19
N SER A 129 9.77 -23.33 7.14
CA SER A 129 9.33 -22.04 6.63
C SER A 129 9.03 -22.10 5.12
N ALA A 130 9.82 -22.86 4.35
CA ALA A 130 9.50 -23.14 2.95
C ALA A 130 8.21 -23.96 2.78
N ARG A 131 7.93 -24.90 3.71
CA ARG A 131 6.66 -25.67 3.75
C ARG A 131 5.47 -24.85 4.27
N GLN A 132 5.71 -23.85 5.13
CA GLN A 132 4.67 -23.07 5.81
C GLN A 132 4.31 -21.75 5.13
N THR A 133 5.03 -21.28 4.10
CA THR A 133 4.49 -20.22 3.23
C THR A 133 3.33 -20.81 2.40
N PRO A 134 2.05 -20.51 2.71
CA PRO A 134 0.90 -21.23 2.15
C PRO A 134 0.63 -20.94 0.65
N ARG A 135 1.60 -20.34 -0.04
CA ARG A 135 1.54 -19.92 -1.45
C ARG A 135 2.87 -20.03 -2.21
N ALA A 136 3.94 -20.52 -1.57
CA ALA A 136 5.23 -20.69 -2.22
C ALA A 136 5.20 -21.85 -3.23
N LEU A 137 5.91 -21.70 -4.33
CA LEU A 137 6.03 -22.72 -5.36
C LEU A 137 6.97 -23.81 -4.87
N HIS A 138 6.50 -25.06 -4.94
CA HIS A 138 7.38 -26.19 -4.70
C HIS A 138 8.53 -26.16 -5.71
N PRO A 139 9.77 -26.52 -5.29
CA PRO A 139 10.94 -26.57 -6.16
C PRO A 139 10.72 -27.39 -7.44
N ASP A 140 9.86 -28.41 -7.41
CA ASP A 140 9.56 -29.30 -8.53
C ASP A 140 8.45 -28.79 -9.46
N THR A 141 7.75 -27.71 -9.10
CA THR A 141 6.62 -27.19 -9.89
C THR A 141 7.14 -26.53 -11.16
N PRO A 142 6.81 -26.98 -12.39
CA PRO A 142 7.36 -26.35 -13.60
C PRO A 142 6.90 -24.89 -13.72
N VAL A 143 7.84 -23.97 -13.97
CA VAL A 143 7.57 -22.54 -14.21
C VAL A 143 8.09 -22.20 -15.60
N LYS A 144 7.29 -21.50 -16.41
CA LYS A 144 7.66 -21.11 -17.78
C LYS A 144 7.88 -19.61 -17.87
N ALA A 145 8.68 -19.20 -18.86
CA ALA A 145 8.79 -17.78 -19.23
C ALA A 145 7.39 -17.26 -19.63
N GLY A 146 7.01 -16.11 -19.08
CA GLY A 146 5.68 -15.51 -19.22
C GLY A 146 4.70 -15.80 -18.08
N ASP A 147 5.00 -16.77 -17.20
CA ASP A 147 4.17 -17.03 -16.01
C ASP A 147 4.25 -15.87 -15.02
N TRP A 148 3.12 -15.54 -14.39
CA TRP A 148 3.06 -14.50 -13.38
C TRP A 148 3.38 -15.05 -12.00
N VAL A 149 4.31 -14.40 -11.32
CA VAL A 149 4.76 -14.78 -9.98
C VAL A 149 4.75 -13.59 -9.02
N ILE A 150 4.63 -13.89 -7.74
CA ILE A 150 4.79 -12.95 -6.63
C ILE A 150 6.00 -13.36 -5.82
N VAL A 151 6.84 -12.40 -5.42
CA VAL A 151 7.99 -12.68 -4.55
C VAL A 151 7.51 -12.84 -3.10
N LEU A 152 7.82 -13.97 -2.49
CA LEU A 152 7.48 -14.34 -1.11
C LEU A 152 8.69 -14.38 -0.18
N ALA A 153 9.93 -14.32 -0.71
CA ALA A 153 11.13 -14.14 0.10
C ALA A 153 11.03 -12.89 0.98
N SER A 154 11.57 -12.98 2.20
CA SER A 154 11.84 -11.86 3.11
C SER A 154 12.98 -11.00 2.56
N SER A 155 12.75 -10.43 1.39
CA SER A 155 13.64 -9.55 0.63
C SER A 155 12.93 -8.20 0.46
N PRO A 156 13.64 -7.11 0.09
CA PRO A 156 12.99 -5.83 -0.21
C PRO A 156 11.96 -5.90 -1.35
N TRP A 157 11.86 -7.05 -2.04
CA TRP A 157 10.90 -7.33 -3.12
C TRP A 157 9.68 -8.11 -2.66
N TYR A 158 9.51 -8.39 -1.36
CA TYR A 158 8.35 -9.10 -0.84
C TYR A 158 7.03 -8.47 -1.31
N GLY A 159 6.14 -9.29 -1.86
CA GLY A 159 4.83 -8.88 -2.34
C GLY A 159 4.82 -8.27 -3.75
N PHE A 160 5.97 -8.00 -4.36
CA PHE A 160 6.03 -7.53 -5.75
C PHE A 160 5.67 -8.64 -6.73
N LYS A 161 4.92 -8.26 -7.77
CA LYS A 161 4.44 -9.17 -8.82
C LYS A 161 5.11 -8.86 -10.15
N GLY A 162 5.34 -9.90 -10.92
CA GLY A 162 5.99 -9.77 -12.22
C GLY A 162 5.87 -11.01 -13.08
N PRO A 163 5.98 -10.86 -14.41
CA PRO A 163 6.19 -12.00 -15.29
C PRO A 163 7.61 -12.55 -15.15
N VAL A 164 7.73 -13.87 -15.26
CA VAL A 164 9.00 -14.57 -15.39
C VAL A 164 9.60 -14.28 -16.76
N GLN A 165 10.83 -13.77 -16.81
CA GLN A 165 11.57 -13.55 -18.05
C GLN A 165 12.36 -14.81 -18.45
N GLN A 166 13.13 -15.36 -17.52
CA GLN A 166 14.02 -16.50 -17.78
C GLN A 166 14.09 -17.42 -16.56
N VAL A 167 14.27 -18.73 -16.81
CA VAL A 167 14.38 -19.75 -15.77
C VAL A 167 15.75 -20.41 -15.87
N TYR A 168 16.54 -20.28 -14.81
CA TYR A 168 17.89 -20.82 -14.67
C TYR A 168 17.89 -21.93 -13.60
N GLY A 169 17.40 -23.11 -13.95
CA GLY A 169 17.33 -24.25 -13.01
C GLY A 169 16.48 -23.93 -11.77
N SER A 170 17.14 -23.76 -10.62
CA SER A 170 16.52 -23.41 -9.33
C SER A 170 16.22 -21.92 -9.14
N ASN A 171 16.80 -21.06 -9.99
CA ASN A 171 16.64 -19.61 -9.94
C ASN A 171 15.78 -19.10 -11.10
N VAL A 172 15.04 -18.03 -10.86
CA VAL A 172 14.12 -17.45 -11.83
C VAL A 172 14.31 -15.93 -11.88
N SER A 173 14.45 -15.41 -13.09
CA SER A 173 14.56 -13.98 -13.36
C SER A 173 13.16 -13.39 -13.59
N VAL A 174 12.74 -12.46 -12.72
CA VAL A 174 11.40 -11.90 -12.67
C VAL A 174 11.45 -10.38 -12.88
N TYR A 175 10.62 -9.86 -13.78
CA TYR A 175 10.49 -8.41 -13.98
C TYR A 175 9.45 -7.82 -13.04
N LEU A 176 9.89 -7.04 -12.05
CA LEU A 176 9.01 -6.46 -11.03
C LEU A 176 8.35 -5.18 -11.57
N GLN A 177 7.05 -5.25 -11.90
CA GLN A 177 6.33 -4.12 -12.50
C GLN A 177 6.28 -2.87 -11.61
N GLY A 178 6.25 -3.05 -10.28
CA GLY A 178 6.24 -1.91 -9.35
C GLY A 178 7.59 -1.23 -9.17
N ALA A 179 8.69 -1.91 -9.50
CA ALA A 179 10.06 -1.42 -9.31
C ALA A 179 10.80 -1.15 -10.62
N GLY A 180 10.24 -1.54 -11.78
CA GLY A 180 10.83 -1.32 -13.10
C GLY A 180 12.15 -2.07 -13.34
N ARG A 181 12.42 -3.14 -12.57
CA ARG A 181 13.68 -3.88 -12.63
C ARG A 181 13.48 -5.39 -12.66
N THR A 182 14.46 -6.09 -13.21
CA THR A 182 14.55 -7.54 -13.19
C THR A 182 15.35 -8.00 -11.97
N VAL A 183 14.85 -9.00 -11.25
CA VAL A 183 15.50 -9.57 -10.07
C VAL A 183 15.55 -11.09 -10.22
N GLU A 184 16.68 -11.67 -9.84
CA GLU A 184 16.85 -13.12 -9.73
C GLU A 184 16.43 -13.59 -8.34
N VAL A 185 15.47 -14.52 -8.30
CA VAL A 185 14.88 -15.04 -7.07
C VAL A 185 14.83 -16.56 -7.14
N ALA A 186 15.09 -17.24 -6.02
CA ALA A 186 14.95 -18.68 -5.96
C ALA A 186 13.50 -19.10 -6.18
N LYS A 187 13.29 -20.20 -6.88
CA LYS A 187 11.95 -20.70 -7.21
C LYS A 187 11.08 -20.99 -5.98
N ALA A 188 11.71 -21.43 -4.89
CA ALA A 188 11.05 -21.69 -3.60
C ALA A 188 10.50 -20.41 -2.95
N ASP A 189 11.04 -19.25 -3.33
CA ASP A 189 10.67 -17.95 -2.79
C ASP A 189 9.65 -17.21 -3.67
N LEU A 190 9.09 -17.89 -4.66
CA LEU A 190 8.10 -17.34 -5.58
C LEU A 190 6.75 -18.03 -5.35
N GLY A 191 5.66 -17.29 -5.42
CA GLY A 191 4.31 -17.83 -5.49
C GLY A 191 3.71 -17.63 -6.88
N ARG A 192 2.88 -18.56 -7.35
CA ARG A 192 2.09 -18.32 -8.59
C ARG A 192 1.05 -17.24 -8.33
N THR A 193 0.93 -16.30 -9.26
CA THR A 193 -0.12 -15.28 -9.23
C THR A 193 -0.75 -15.14 -10.60
N ALA A 194 -2.02 -14.72 -10.65
CA ALA A 194 -2.68 -14.44 -11.92
C ALA A 194 -2.15 -13.12 -12.50
N SER A 195 -2.15 -12.99 -13.82
CA SER A 195 -1.81 -11.72 -14.46
C SER A 195 -2.77 -10.61 -14.02
N PRO A 196 -2.37 -9.32 -14.07
CA PRO A 196 -3.25 -8.20 -13.73
C PRO A 196 -4.53 -8.15 -14.57
N GLN A 197 -4.50 -8.68 -15.80
CA GLN A 197 -5.69 -8.78 -16.66
C GLN A 197 -6.63 -9.91 -16.23
N GLU A 198 -6.09 -11.08 -15.85
CA GLU A 198 -6.89 -12.20 -15.34
C GLU A 198 -7.44 -11.93 -13.94
N ALA A 199 -6.69 -11.25 -13.08
CA ALA A 199 -7.16 -10.81 -11.76
C ALA A 199 -8.35 -9.85 -11.87
N LYS A 200 -8.34 -8.93 -12.85
CA LYS A 200 -9.49 -8.06 -13.14
C LYS A 200 -10.71 -8.84 -13.65
N ARG A 201 -10.50 -9.85 -14.49
CA ARG A 201 -11.59 -10.74 -14.97
C ARG A 201 -12.18 -11.58 -13.84
N ALA A 202 -11.35 -12.12 -12.94
CA ALA A 202 -11.79 -12.91 -11.79
C ALA A 202 -12.50 -12.07 -10.72
N ALA A 203 -12.09 -10.81 -10.51
CA ALA A 203 -12.77 -9.88 -9.61
C ALA A 203 -14.17 -9.49 -10.10
N ASN A 204 -14.39 -9.49 -11.42
CA ASN A 204 -15.68 -9.16 -12.04
C ASN A 204 -16.56 -10.40 -12.29
N ALA A 205 -16.12 -11.61 -11.93
CA ALA A 205 -16.92 -12.81 -12.07
C ALA A 205 -17.98 -12.86 -10.96
N PRO A 206 -19.27 -13.09 -11.27
CA PRO A 206 -20.33 -13.17 -10.26
C PRO A 206 -20.06 -14.35 -9.32
N LYS A 207 -19.93 -14.07 -8.02
CA LYS A 207 -19.77 -15.10 -6.99
C LYS A 207 -21.04 -15.94 -6.94
N LYS A 208 -20.98 -17.19 -7.40
CA LYS A 208 -22.06 -18.16 -7.18
C LYS A 208 -22.20 -18.38 -5.67
N HIS A 209 -23.35 -17.97 -5.13
CA HIS A 209 -23.78 -18.30 -3.78
C HIS A 209 -23.81 -19.84 -3.68
N ARG A 210 -22.98 -20.42 -2.81
CA ARG A 210 -23.11 -21.82 -2.42
C ARG A 210 -24.00 -21.82 -1.18
N ASP A 211 -25.26 -22.17 -1.38
CA ASP A 211 -26.16 -22.46 -0.28
C ASP A 211 -25.69 -23.76 0.39
N TYR A 212 -25.39 -23.67 1.67
CA TYR A 212 -25.23 -24.79 2.61
C TYR A 212 -26.06 -24.46 3.85
#